data_AF-A0A150UJZ7-F1
#
_entry.id   AF-A0A150UJZ7-F1
#
_cell.length_a   1.000
_cell.length_b   1.000
_cell.length_c   1.000
_cell.angle_alpha   90.00
_cell.angle_beta   90.00
_cell.angle_gamma   90.00
#
_symmetry.space_group_name_H-M   'P 1'
#
loop_
_entity.id
_entity.type
_entity.pdbx_description
1 polymer ?
#
loop_
_entity_poly.entity_id
_entity_poly.type
_entity_poly.pdbx_seq_one_letter_code
_entity_poly.pdbx_strand_id
1 'polypeptide(L)'
;MSILKIPTAKIFEPLLKPARYKGVYGGRGSGKSHFFGELLVETCQAERGTLAVCIREAQRTLAQSSKRLIEGKIASLRLGHGFKLFSDKIETPGDGLIIFRGLQDHTAESIKSLEGFRIAWIDEAQSLSARSLALLRPTIRAKDSELWASWNPRRKSDAIDDFLRGRKPDGAVIVKANWRDNPWFPDVLEEERLLDQKLYPERYDHIWEGEYARAFEGAYFAALLSEARAQGRIGKVSADPLLPLRAFIDIGGAGAAADAFTMWIVQWVGSELRADFLHLRRWRKSVEQAQNYTFKAVITVVATGLMGAIWLGVKVALGK
;
A
#
# COMPACT_ATOMS: atom_id res chain seq x y z
N MET A 1 27.15 7.36 36.22
CA MET A 1 26.14 7.10 35.17
C MET A 1 26.83 6.48 33.98
N SER A 2 26.50 5.26 33.59
CA SER A 2 27.04 4.65 32.36
C SER A 2 26.34 5.28 31.15
N ILE A 3 27.13 5.75 30.18
CA ILE A 3 26.60 6.25 28.91
C ILE A 3 26.22 5.04 28.05
N LEU A 4 24.94 4.92 27.68
CA LEU A 4 24.51 3.91 26.71
C LEU A 4 25.10 4.28 25.34
N LYS A 5 25.82 3.37 24.71
CA LYS A 5 26.35 3.53 23.35
C LYS A 5 25.66 2.52 22.44
N ILE A 6 24.87 3.02 21.51
CA ILE A 6 24.21 2.21 20.49
C ILE A 6 24.94 2.46 19.18
N PRO A 7 25.53 1.44 18.55
CA PRO A 7 26.15 1.62 17.25
C PRO A 7 25.04 1.80 16.19
N THR A 8 25.04 2.95 15.51
CA THR A 8 24.04 3.27 14.48
C THR A 8 24.71 3.35 13.11
N ALA A 9 24.14 2.70 12.10
CA ALA A 9 24.62 2.82 10.73
C ALA A 9 24.49 4.27 10.25
N LYS A 10 25.54 4.79 9.59
CA LYS A 10 25.61 6.20 9.16
C LYS A 10 24.41 6.66 8.33
N ILE A 11 23.84 5.76 7.52
CA ILE A 11 22.66 6.06 6.68
C ILE A 11 21.44 6.49 7.50
N PHE A 12 21.34 6.06 8.77
CA PHE A 12 20.22 6.38 9.65
C PHE A 12 20.43 7.63 10.51
N GLU A 13 21.62 8.24 10.50
CA GLU A 13 21.94 9.45 11.27
C GLU A 13 20.89 10.58 11.12
N PRO A 14 20.34 10.87 9.91
CA PRO A 14 19.32 11.90 9.76
C PRO A 14 18.06 11.68 10.61
N LEU A 15 17.72 10.42 10.92
CA LEU A 15 16.50 10.03 11.64
C LEU A 15 16.62 10.15 13.16
N LEU A 16 17.84 10.37 13.68
CA LEU A 16 18.08 10.60 15.10
C LEU A 16 17.55 11.97 15.56
N LYS A 17 17.43 12.93 14.65
CA LYS A 17 16.86 14.25 14.95
C LYS A 17 15.33 14.17 15.09
N PRO A 18 14.70 14.98 15.94
CA PRO A 18 13.24 15.03 16.04
C PRO A 18 12.59 15.37 14.70
N ALA A 19 11.57 14.60 14.31
CA ALA A 19 10.80 14.84 13.10
C ALA A 19 9.42 14.19 13.19
N ARG A 20 8.39 14.93 12.75
CA ARG A 20 7.00 14.44 12.79
C ARG A 20 6.81 13.14 12.00
N TYR A 21 7.47 13.01 10.85
CA TYR A 21 7.44 11.80 10.03
C TYR A 21 8.87 11.33 9.79
N LYS A 22 9.14 10.07 10.15
CA LYS A 22 10.42 9.39 9.94
C LYS A 22 10.20 8.14 9.10
N GLY A 23 10.89 8.02 7.98
CA GLY A 23 10.70 6.92 7.05
C GLY A 23 12.00 6.24 6.66
N VAL A 24 12.02 4.91 6.67
CA VAL A 24 13.08 4.12 6.04
C VAL A 24 12.47 3.17 5.04
N TYR A 25 12.88 3.31 3.78
CA TYR A 25 12.50 2.40 2.72
C TYR A 25 13.72 1.73 2.10
N GLY A 26 13.54 0.55 1.51
CA GLY A 26 14.61 -0.13 0.78
C GLY A 26 14.41 -1.64 0.75
N GLY A 27 15.41 -2.38 0.28
CA GLY A 27 15.38 -3.83 0.14
C GLY A 27 15.54 -4.59 1.46
N ARG A 28 15.58 -5.93 1.37
CA ARG A 28 15.83 -6.84 2.50
C ARG A 28 17.24 -6.64 3.05
N GLY A 29 17.42 -6.99 4.33
CA GLY A 29 18.75 -6.98 4.95
C GLY A 29 19.33 -5.61 5.32
N SER A 30 18.60 -4.51 5.10
CA SER A 30 19.13 -3.17 5.35
C SER A 30 19.12 -2.69 6.80
N GLY A 31 18.66 -3.50 7.75
CA GLY A 31 18.68 -3.16 9.18
C GLY A 31 17.58 -2.19 9.65
N LYS A 32 16.63 -1.80 8.79
CA LYS A 32 15.56 -0.83 9.10
C LYS A 32 14.80 -1.12 10.40
N SER A 33 14.35 -2.37 10.56
CA SER A 33 13.58 -2.78 11.74
C SER A 33 14.46 -2.79 12.99
N HIS A 34 15.72 -3.23 12.88
CA HIS A 34 16.67 -3.18 13.99
C HIS A 34 16.93 -1.75 14.45
N PHE A 35 17.13 -0.82 13.51
CA PHE A 35 17.29 0.59 13.79
C PHE A 35 16.11 1.18 14.56
N PHE A 36 14.87 1.01 14.06
CA PHE A 36 13.69 1.54 14.77
C PHE A 36 13.45 0.85 16.11
N GLY A 37 13.75 -0.44 16.23
CA GLY A 37 13.68 -1.16 17.50
C GLY A 37 14.67 -0.61 18.54
N GLU A 38 15.91 -0.34 18.14
CA GLU A 38 16.93 0.28 19.00
C GLU A 38 16.57 1.71 19.37
N LEU A 39 16.18 2.51 18.37
CA LEU A 39 15.75 3.89 18.57
C LEU A 39 14.56 3.94 19.54
N LEU A 40 13.58 3.04 19.44
CA LEU A 40 12.44 3.00 20.34
C LEU A 40 12.86 2.70 21.79
N VAL A 41 13.74 1.71 21.99
CA VAL A 41 14.24 1.34 23.33
C VAL A 41 15.05 2.48 23.94
N GLU A 42 15.97 3.06 23.17
CA GLU A 42 16.73 4.24 23.56
C GLU A 42 15.81 5.40 23.96
N THR A 43 14.81 5.67 23.13
CA THR A 43 13.86 6.74 23.34
C THR A 43 13.06 6.55 24.62
N CYS A 44 12.54 5.35 24.89
CA CYS A 44 11.83 5.04 26.13
C CYS A 44 12.75 5.11 27.37
N GLN A 45 14.04 4.81 27.22
CA GLN A 45 15.03 4.91 28.30
C GLN A 45 15.39 6.38 28.61
N ALA A 46 15.55 7.21 27.58
CA ALA A 46 15.90 8.62 27.70
C ALA A 46 14.71 9.49 28.12
N GLU A 47 13.54 9.25 27.52
CA GLU A 47 12.29 9.97 27.76
C GLU A 47 11.31 9.08 28.52
N ARG A 48 11.55 8.97 29.83
CA ARG A 48 10.73 8.17 30.75
C ARG A 48 9.25 8.59 30.67
N GLY A 49 8.34 7.60 30.69
CA GLY A 49 6.90 7.83 30.50
C GLY A 49 6.45 7.86 29.03
N THR A 50 7.34 7.58 28.07
CA THR A 50 6.95 7.51 26.66
C THR A 50 5.89 6.43 26.42
N LEU A 51 4.77 6.83 25.82
CA LEU A 51 3.75 5.94 25.28
C LEU A 51 4.01 5.72 23.78
N ALA A 52 4.23 4.47 23.39
CA ALA A 52 4.53 4.08 22.03
C ALA A 52 3.67 2.90 21.54
N VAL A 53 3.33 2.90 20.25
CA VAL A 53 2.54 1.85 19.63
C VAL A 53 3.23 1.34 18.38
N CYS A 54 3.40 0.03 18.30
CA CYS A 54 3.88 -0.67 17.11
C CYS A 54 2.68 -1.19 16.32
N ILE A 55 2.62 -0.85 15.05
CA ILE A 55 1.45 -1.01 14.18
C ILE A 55 1.84 -1.83 12.95
N ARG A 56 0.98 -2.78 12.59
CA ARG A 56 0.99 -3.48 11.30
C ARG A 56 -0.45 -3.57 10.76
N GLU A 57 -0.64 -3.80 9.47
CA GLU A 57 -2.01 -3.97 8.93
C GLU A 57 -2.62 -5.28 9.46
N ALA A 58 -1.97 -6.44 9.29
CA ALA A 58 -2.51 -7.75 9.71
C ALA A 58 -2.17 -8.14 11.16
N GLN A 59 -3.16 -8.62 11.91
CA GLN A 59 -3.04 -8.88 13.36
C GLN A 59 -2.53 -10.28 13.75
N ARG A 60 -2.77 -11.33 12.94
CA ARG A 60 -2.90 -12.70 13.49
C ARG A 60 -1.62 -13.47 13.88
N THR A 61 -0.43 -13.11 13.40
CA THR A 61 0.82 -13.81 13.80
C THR A 61 2.05 -12.90 13.93
N LEU A 62 1.99 -11.66 13.44
CA LEU A 62 3.14 -10.77 13.28
C LEU A 62 3.27 -9.71 14.38
N ALA A 63 2.27 -9.51 15.25
CA ALA A 63 2.41 -8.66 16.45
C ALA A 63 3.53 -9.15 17.38
N GLN A 64 3.86 -10.45 17.31
CA GLN A 64 5.02 -11.03 17.97
C GLN A 64 6.37 -10.61 17.35
N SER A 65 6.42 -10.23 16.06
CA SER A 65 7.70 -9.96 15.38
C SER A 65 8.38 -8.67 15.88
N SER A 66 7.70 -7.53 15.86
CA SER A 66 8.24 -6.27 16.36
C SER A 66 8.42 -6.30 17.89
N LYS A 67 7.52 -6.98 18.63
CA LYS A 67 7.67 -7.19 20.08
C LYS A 67 8.94 -7.98 20.41
N ARG A 68 9.11 -9.16 19.81
CA ARG A 68 10.28 -10.01 20.02
C ARG A 68 11.57 -9.31 19.61
N LEU A 69 11.52 -8.50 18.55
CA LEU A 69 12.65 -7.66 18.17
C LEU A 69 13.02 -6.68 19.27
N ILE A 70 12.05 -5.93 19.81
CA ILE A 70 12.27 -4.95 20.89
C ILE A 70 12.77 -5.65 22.16
N GLU A 71 12.19 -6.79 22.54
CA GLU A 71 12.68 -7.60 23.67
C GLU A 71 14.14 -8.02 23.48
N GLY A 72 14.49 -8.46 22.27
CA GLY A 72 15.86 -8.76 21.89
C GLY A 72 16.79 -7.55 22.02
N LYS A 73 16.33 -6.35 21.64
CA LYS A 73 17.10 -5.10 21.79
C LYS A 73 17.27 -4.68 23.24
N ILE A 74 16.23 -4.80 24.07
CA ILE A 74 16.31 -4.55 25.51
C ILE A 74 17.37 -5.46 26.15
N ALA A 75 17.37 -6.75 25.77
CA ALA A 75 18.35 -7.71 26.25
C ALA A 75 19.78 -7.38 25.77
N SER A 76 19.98 -7.11 24.47
CA SER A 76 21.30 -6.81 23.91
C SER A 76 21.90 -5.51 24.46
N LEU A 77 21.04 -4.53 24.77
CA LEU A 77 21.45 -3.26 25.39
C LEU A 77 21.57 -3.34 26.91
N ARG A 78 21.31 -4.51 27.52
CA ARG A 78 21.38 -4.77 28.97
C ARG A 78 20.47 -3.85 29.80
N LEU A 79 19.31 -3.49 29.25
CA LEU A 79 18.33 -2.60 29.88
C LEU A 79 17.19 -3.34 30.58
N GLY A 80 17.24 -4.68 30.66
CA GLY A 80 16.15 -5.50 31.20
C GLY A 80 15.68 -5.14 32.62
N HIS A 81 16.51 -4.49 33.43
CA HIS A 81 16.13 -4.03 34.78
C HIS A 81 15.08 -2.90 34.78
N GLY A 82 14.98 -2.13 33.69
CA GLY A 82 14.06 -1.00 33.56
C GLY A 82 12.78 -1.31 32.79
N PHE A 83 12.70 -2.48 32.16
CA PHE A 83 11.59 -2.88 31.29
C PHE A 83 10.91 -4.13 31.83
N LYS A 84 9.58 -4.14 31.89
CA LYS A 84 8.81 -5.33 32.25
C LYS A 84 8.10 -5.88 31.02
N LEU A 85 8.40 -7.13 30.70
CA LEU A 85 7.90 -7.79 29.49
C LEU A 85 6.63 -8.58 29.82
N PHE A 86 5.52 -8.24 29.20
CA PHE A 86 4.25 -8.98 29.30
C PHE A 86 3.95 -9.69 27.99
N SER A 87 2.88 -10.47 27.92
CA SER A 87 2.49 -11.18 26.69
C SER A 87 2.06 -10.21 25.58
N ASP A 88 1.37 -9.13 25.93
CA ASP A 88 0.69 -8.20 25.02
C ASP A 88 1.28 -6.77 24.99
N LYS A 89 2.15 -6.44 25.94
CA LYS A 89 2.74 -5.11 26.12
C LYS A 89 4.14 -5.17 26.73
N ILE A 90 4.85 -4.04 26.69
CA ILE A 90 6.11 -3.83 27.41
C ILE A 90 5.95 -2.56 28.25
N GLU A 91 6.07 -2.67 29.56
CA GLU A 91 6.17 -1.50 30.44
C GLU A 91 7.60 -0.98 30.42
N THR A 92 7.74 0.33 30.26
CA THR A 92 9.02 1.02 30.12
C THR A 92 9.27 1.92 31.34
N PRO A 93 10.50 2.41 31.55
CA PRO A 93 10.80 3.28 32.69
C PRO A 93 9.87 4.51 32.79
N GLY A 94 9.47 4.84 34.02
CA GLY A 94 8.62 6.00 34.33
C GLY A 94 7.18 5.89 33.85
N ASP A 95 6.58 4.71 34.00
CA ASP A 95 5.17 4.43 33.66
C ASP A 95 4.82 4.55 32.17
N GLY A 96 5.84 4.52 31.30
CA GLY A 96 5.65 4.47 29.86
C GLY A 96 5.27 3.07 29.39
N LEU A 97 4.78 2.96 28.14
CA LEU A 97 4.22 1.73 27.63
C LEU A 97 4.49 1.57 26.13
N ILE A 98 4.87 0.36 25.71
CA ILE A 98 4.88 -0.07 24.32
C ILE A 98 3.78 -1.10 24.12
N ILE A 99 2.84 -0.82 23.22
CA ILE A 99 1.77 -1.75 22.84
C ILE A 99 1.87 -2.15 21.37
N PHE A 100 1.24 -3.26 21.00
CA PHE A 100 1.29 -3.85 19.67
C PHE A 100 -0.13 -3.99 19.11
N ARG A 101 -0.40 -3.43 17.93
CA ARG A 101 -1.75 -3.37 17.33
C ARG A 101 -1.75 -3.73 15.84
N GLY A 102 -2.79 -4.44 15.41
CA GLY A 102 -3.03 -4.78 14.00
C GLY A 102 -4.25 -4.03 13.48
N LEU A 103 -4.16 -3.26 12.40
CA LEU A 103 -5.26 -2.37 11.99
C LEU A 103 -6.41 -3.04 11.21
N GLN A 104 -6.25 -4.28 10.74
CA GLN A 104 -7.24 -4.97 9.89
C GLN A 104 -8.60 -5.22 10.58
N ASP A 105 -8.58 -5.54 11.87
CA ASP A 105 -9.76 -5.95 12.66
C ASP A 105 -10.22 -4.84 13.64
N HIS A 106 -9.77 -3.61 13.43
CA HIS A 106 -9.92 -2.53 14.39
C HIS A 106 -10.98 -1.51 13.93
N THR A 107 -11.98 -1.29 14.79
CA THR A 107 -12.97 -0.22 14.62
C THR A 107 -12.29 1.14 14.85
N ALA A 108 -12.86 2.22 14.29
CA ALA A 108 -12.33 3.57 14.48
C ALA A 108 -12.12 3.95 15.97
N GLU A 109 -12.88 3.34 16.88
CA GLU A 109 -12.75 3.53 18.34
C GLU A 109 -11.45 2.98 18.90
N SER A 110 -10.99 1.80 18.45
CA SER A 110 -9.73 1.22 18.90
C SER A 110 -8.52 2.05 18.49
N ILE A 111 -8.57 2.72 17.32
CA ILE A 111 -7.53 3.65 16.90
C ILE A 111 -7.60 4.92 17.77
N LYS A 112 -8.78 5.47 18.07
CA LYS A 112 -8.92 6.64 18.97
C LYS A 112 -8.29 6.43 20.35
N SER A 113 -8.23 5.19 20.84
CA SER A 113 -7.55 4.87 22.12
C SER A 113 -6.05 5.17 22.13
N LEU A 114 -5.46 5.45 20.96
CA LEU A 114 -4.07 5.85 20.82
C LEU A 114 -3.86 7.36 21.00
N GLU A 115 -4.89 8.11 21.42
CA GLU A 115 -4.69 9.48 21.89
C GLU A 115 -3.71 9.51 23.07
N GLY A 116 -2.78 10.47 23.06
CA GLY A 116 -1.72 10.58 24.07
C GLY A 116 -0.46 9.78 23.76
N PHE A 117 -0.49 8.87 22.77
CA PHE A 117 0.72 8.20 22.31
C PHE A 117 1.66 9.18 21.63
N ARG A 118 2.93 9.13 22.01
CA ARG A 118 3.99 9.98 21.46
C ARG A 118 4.62 9.37 20.22
N ILE A 119 4.78 8.05 20.17
CA ILE A 119 5.43 7.37 19.05
C ILE A 119 4.49 6.34 18.45
N ALA A 120 4.33 6.38 17.14
CA ALA A 120 3.71 5.29 16.38
C ALA A 120 4.69 4.76 15.35
N TRP A 121 5.12 3.51 15.51
CA TRP A 121 5.97 2.83 14.54
C TRP A 121 5.14 1.87 13.70
N ILE A 122 5.03 2.16 12.41
CA ILE A 122 4.37 1.34 11.40
C ILE A 122 5.41 0.46 10.74
N ASP A 123 5.41 -0.82 11.09
CA ASP A 123 6.31 -1.80 10.50
C ASP A 123 5.63 -2.49 9.30
N GLU A 124 6.41 -2.91 8.31
CA GLU A 124 5.90 -3.40 7.02
C GLU A 124 4.83 -2.48 6.40
N ALA A 125 5.10 -1.17 6.43
CA ALA A 125 4.11 -0.15 6.10
C ALA A 125 3.63 -0.20 4.64
N GLN A 126 4.31 -0.94 3.75
CA GLN A 126 3.82 -1.19 2.38
C GLN A 126 2.45 -1.88 2.36
N SER A 127 2.06 -2.56 3.44
CA SER A 127 0.77 -3.24 3.58
C SER A 127 -0.36 -2.31 4.07
N LEU A 128 -0.02 -1.14 4.58
CA LEU A 128 -0.96 -0.23 5.24
C LEU A 128 -1.97 0.35 4.25
N SER A 129 -3.27 0.26 4.57
CA SER A 129 -4.30 0.84 3.71
C SER A 129 -4.34 2.36 3.81
N ALA A 130 -4.82 3.05 2.77
CA ALA A 130 -5.01 4.50 2.78
C ALA A 130 -5.98 4.95 3.88
N ARG A 131 -7.00 4.14 4.16
CA ARG A 131 -7.96 4.38 5.25
C ARG A 131 -7.27 4.27 6.61
N SER A 132 -6.48 3.22 6.83
CA SER A 132 -5.71 3.00 8.06
C SER A 132 -4.77 4.18 8.34
N LEU A 133 -4.02 4.62 7.31
CA LEU A 133 -3.12 5.77 7.42
C LEU A 133 -3.85 7.08 7.73
N ALA A 134 -5.01 7.31 7.10
CA ALA A 134 -5.83 8.50 7.31
C ALA A 134 -6.42 8.57 8.72
N LEU A 135 -6.75 7.43 9.34
CA LEU A 135 -7.22 7.36 10.72
C LEU A 135 -6.08 7.51 11.73
N LEU A 136 -4.93 6.88 11.48
CA LEU A 136 -3.81 6.87 12.42
C LEU A 136 -3.16 8.24 12.60
N ARG A 137 -2.91 8.95 11.49
CA ARG A 137 -2.14 10.22 11.51
C ARG A 137 -2.74 11.30 12.42
N PRO A 138 -4.06 11.58 12.40
CA PRO A 138 -4.67 12.57 13.27
C PRO A 138 -4.81 12.11 14.73
N THR A 139 -4.80 10.80 14.99
CA THR A 139 -4.91 10.25 16.33
C THR A 139 -3.65 10.44 17.15
N ILE A 140 -2.48 10.22 16.54
CA ILE A 140 -1.18 10.39 17.20
C ILE A 140 -0.87 11.89 17.26
N ARG A 141 -1.47 12.60 18.21
CA ARG A 141 -1.48 14.09 18.24
C ARG A 141 -0.85 14.70 19.48
N ALA A 142 -0.17 13.91 20.31
CA ALA A 142 0.59 14.46 21.43
C ALA A 142 1.62 15.47 20.92
N LYS A 143 1.97 16.46 21.75
CA LYS A 143 3.02 17.42 21.40
C LYS A 143 4.31 16.66 21.09
N ASP A 144 5.01 17.06 20.01
CA ASP A 144 6.26 16.45 19.56
C ASP A 144 6.14 14.94 19.24
N SER A 145 4.92 14.46 18.96
CA SER A 145 4.72 13.06 18.57
C SER A 145 5.23 12.75 17.18
N GLU A 146 5.73 11.53 17.00
CA GLU A 146 6.39 11.08 15.78
C GLU A 146 5.70 9.84 15.20
N LEU A 147 5.64 9.79 13.86
CA LEU A 147 5.22 8.61 13.12
C LEU A 147 6.41 8.05 12.35
N TRP A 148 6.78 6.82 12.69
CA TRP A 148 7.90 6.10 12.10
C TRP A 148 7.35 5.05 11.13
N ALA A 149 7.97 4.90 9.97
CA ALA A 149 7.58 3.90 8.99
C ALA A 149 8.79 3.15 8.43
N SER A 150 8.74 1.82 8.45
CA SER A 150 9.69 0.94 7.75
C SER A 150 8.94 0.15 6.68
N TRP A 151 9.42 0.18 5.44
CA TRP A 151 8.79 -0.58 4.37
C TRP A 151 9.74 -1.02 3.25
N ASN A 152 9.33 -2.07 2.54
CA ASN A 152 9.92 -2.47 1.27
C ASN A 152 8.95 -2.01 0.16
N PRO A 153 9.32 -1.04 -0.70
CA PRO A 153 8.40 -0.47 -1.69
C PRO A 153 7.87 -1.52 -2.68
N ARG A 154 6.55 -1.62 -2.86
CA ARG A 154 5.95 -2.50 -3.87
C ARG A 154 5.37 -1.70 -5.02
N ARG A 155 4.52 -0.72 -4.73
CA ARG A 155 3.88 0.14 -5.74
C ARG A 155 3.93 1.60 -5.31
N LYS A 156 4.06 2.51 -6.30
CA LYS A 156 3.94 3.96 -6.08
C LYS A 156 2.60 4.36 -5.44
N SER A 157 1.56 3.56 -5.67
CA SER A 157 0.22 3.80 -5.14
C SER A 157 0.01 3.27 -3.72
N ASP A 158 0.98 2.57 -3.13
CA ASP A 158 0.87 2.11 -1.75
C ASP A 158 0.78 3.34 -0.83
N ALA A 159 -0.13 3.34 0.14
CA ALA A 159 -0.51 4.55 0.87
C ALA A 159 0.67 5.22 1.57
N ILE A 160 1.56 4.43 2.20
CA ILE A 160 2.75 4.97 2.86
C ILE A 160 3.77 5.54 1.86
N ASP A 161 3.88 4.93 0.68
CA ASP A 161 4.85 5.28 -0.34
C ASP A 161 4.42 6.58 -1.07
N ASP A 162 3.15 6.67 -1.48
CA ASP A 162 2.58 7.93 -2.00
C ASP A 162 2.71 9.04 -0.96
N PHE A 163 2.37 8.76 0.30
CA PHE A 163 2.40 9.78 1.34
C PHE A 163 3.81 10.29 1.62
N LEU A 164 4.77 9.42 1.93
CA LEU A 164 6.11 9.83 2.34
C LEU A 164 7.01 10.16 1.14
N ARG A 165 7.00 9.38 0.06
CA ARG A 165 7.91 9.60 -1.09
C ARG A 165 7.29 10.42 -2.20
N GLY A 166 6.01 10.22 -2.50
CA GLY A 166 5.30 10.93 -3.56
C GLY A 166 5.00 12.38 -3.19
N ARG A 167 4.15 12.56 -2.18
CA ARG A 167 3.71 13.88 -1.69
C ARG A 167 4.73 14.54 -0.78
N LYS A 168 5.42 13.73 0.05
CA LYS A 168 6.46 14.13 1.00
C LYS A 168 6.09 15.36 1.85
N PRO A 169 5.45 15.16 3.01
CA PRO A 169 5.08 16.26 3.91
C PRO A 169 6.30 17.07 4.34
N ASP A 170 6.07 18.34 4.61
CA ASP A 170 7.11 19.22 5.15
C ASP A 170 7.66 18.69 6.48
N GLY A 171 8.98 18.76 6.63
CA GLY A 171 9.69 18.24 7.80
C GLY A 171 9.77 16.71 7.88
N ALA A 172 9.28 15.96 6.89
CA ALA A 172 9.46 14.51 6.84
C ALA A 172 10.93 14.15 6.53
N VAL A 173 11.52 13.29 7.37
CA VAL A 173 12.87 12.75 7.17
C VAL A 173 12.75 11.33 6.63
N ILE A 174 13.22 11.09 5.42
CA ILE A 174 13.05 9.82 4.72
C ILE A 174 14.38 9.38 4.15
N VAL A 175 14.76 8.14 4.43
CA VAL A 175 16.03 7.54 4.07
C VAL A 175 15.78 6.29 3.21
N LYS A 176 16.56 6.14 2.14
CA LYS A 176 16.70 4.86 1.41
C LYS A 176 17.86 4.09 2.01
N ALA A 177 17.63 2.87 2.47
CA ALA A 177 18.67 2.00 3.03
C ALA A 177 18.54 0.57 2.49
N ASN A 178 19.64 0.05 1.95
CA ASN A 178 19.77 -1.29 1.39
C ASN A 178 20.86 -2.09 2.14
N TRP A 179 21.11 -3.33 1.73
CA TRP A 179 22.11 -4.23 2.34
C TRP A 179 23.50 -3.57 2.44
N ARG A 180 23.91 -2.81 1.42
CA ARG A 180 25.18 -2.08 1.34
C ARG A 180 25.37 -1.03 2.43
N ASP A 181 24.27 -0.53 2.99
CA ASP A 181 24.28 0.50 4.02
C ASP A 181 24.25 -0.10 5.43
N ASN A 182 24.14 -1.42 5.55
CA ASN A 182 24.13 -2.15 6.81
C ASN A 182 25.54 -2.68 7.13
N PRO A 183 26.28 -2.08 8.09
CA PRO A 183 27.62 -2.55 8.47
C PRO A 183 27.61 -3.95 9.12
N TRP A 184 26.43 -4.42 9.54
CA TRP A 184 26.21 -5.73 10.16
C TRP A 184 25.39 -6.64 9.26
N PHE A 185 25.57 -6.53 7.94
CA PHE A 185 24.87 -7.39 7.00
C PHE A 185 25.34 -8.86 7.16
N PRO A 186 24.46 -9.81 7.50
CA PRO A 186 24.87 -11.18 7.80
C PRO A 186 25.32 -11.95 6.55
N ASP A 187 26.36 -12.79 6.68
CA ASP A 187 26.88 -13.63 5.59
C ASP A 187 25.79 -14.51 4.96
N VAL A 188 24.89 -15.06 5.78
CA VAL A 188 23.75 -15.87 5.30
C VAL A 188 22.85 -15.08 4.35
N LEU A 189 22.65 -13.77 4.57
CA LEU A 189 21.86 -12.94 3.66
C LEU A 189 22.67 -12.51 2.42
N GLU A 190 24.00 -12.42 2.51
CA GLU A 190 24.85 -12.18 1.34
C GLU A 190 24.82 -13.38 0.38
N GLU A 191 24.86 -14.60 0.91
CA GLU A 191 24.71 -15.83 0.11
C GLU A 191 23.37 -15.86 -0.62
N GLU A 192 22.26 -15.60 0.08
CA GLU A 192 20.92 -15.50 -0.52
C GLU A 192 20.83 -14.37 -1.55
N ARG A 193 21.46 -13.21 -1.28
CA ARG A 193 21.48 -12.07 -2.22
C ARG A 193 22.19 -12.43 -3.52
N LEU A 194 23.35 -13.07 -3.43
CA LEU A 194 24.12 -13.51 -4.60
C LEU A 194 23.38 -14.62 -5.37
N LEU A 195 22.69 -15.51 -4.65
CA LEU A 195 21.85 -16.54 -5.26
C LEU A 195 20.67 -15.93 -6.02
N ASP A 196 19.94 -14.99 -5.42
CA ASP A 196 18.84 -14.26 -6.06
C ASP A 196 19.34 -13.45 -7.27
N GLN A 197 20.52 -12.84 -7.17
CA GLN A 197 21.11 -12.10 -8.30
C GLN A 197 21.38 -13.02 -9.49
N LYS A 198 21.77 -14.26 -9.23
CA LYS A 198 22.07 -15.26 -10.27
C LYS A 198 20.80 -15.90 -10.84
N LEU A 199 19.85 -16.27 -9.98
CA LEU A 199 18.66 -17.05 -10.37
C LEU A 199 17.48 -16.18 -10.79
N TYR A 200 17.32 -15.01 -10.18
CA TYR A 200 16.16 -14.12 -10.34
C TYR A 200 16.58 -12.65 -10.52
N PRO A 201 17.45 -12.33 -11.51
CA PRO A 201 17.96 -10.97 -11.72
C PRO A 201 16.85 -9.94 -11.96
N GLU A 202 15.69 -10.36 -12.46
CA GLU A 202 14.52 -9.50 -12.67
C GLU A 202 13.85 -9.03 -11.38
N ARG A 203 14.03 -9.79 -10.28
CA ARG A 203 13.47 -9.49 -8.94
C ARG A 203 14.48 -8.81 -8.03
N TYR A 204 15.76 -8.95 -8.34
CA TYR A 204 16.87 -8.47 -7.53
C TYR A 204 16.68 -7.01 -7.09
N ASP A 205 16.39 -6.11 -8.03
CA ASP A 205 16.22 -4.69 -7.75
C ASP A 205 15.09 -4.43 -6.74
N HIS A 206 13.98 -5.17 -6.85
CA HIS A 206 12.85 -5.03 -5.95
C HIS A 206 13.18 -5.59 -4.55
N ILE A 207 13.72 -6.80 -4.49
CA ILE A 207 13.96 -7.52 -3.24
C ILE A 207 15.12 -6.90 -2.46
N TRP A 208 16.23 -6.55 -3.11
CA TRP A 208 17.49 -6.18 -2.47
C TRP A 208 17.84 -4.69 -2.60
N GLU A 209 17.42 -4.03 -3.68
CA GLU A 209 17.69 -2.59 -3.90
C GLU A 209 16.51 -1.67 -3.54
N GLY A 210 15.37 -2.25 -3.15
CA GLY A 210 14.19 -1.51 -2.70
C GLY A 210 13.48 -0.73 -3.81
N GLU A 211 13.64 -1.17 -5.05
CA GLU A 211 12.86 -0.66 -6.17
C GLU A 211 11.41 -1.17 -6.12
N TYR A 212 10.51 -0.53 -6.86
CA TYR A 212 9.14 -1.02 -6.96
C TYR A 212 9.10 -2.39 -7.60
N ALA A 213 8.14 -3.21 -7.17
CA ALA A 213 7.85 -4.48 -7.82
C ALA A 213 7.49 -4.21 -9.28
N ARG A 214 8.26 -4.78 -10.21
CA ARG A 214 7.88 -4.76 -11.62
C ARG A 214 6.58 -5.56 -11.74
N ALA A 215 5.60 -5.03 -12.49
CA ALA A 215 4.26 -5.63 -12.66
C ALA A 215 4.25 -7.03 -13.32
N PHE A 216 5.42 -7.63 -13.49
CA PHE A 216 5.72 -8.83 -14.25
C PHE A 216 6.04 -10.05 -13.35
N GLU A 217 5.82 -9.95 -12.04
CA GLU A 217 5.84 -11.14 -11.18
C GLU A 217 4.70 -12.08 -11.57
N GLY A 218 5.05 -13.26 -12.09
CA GLY A 218 4.10 -14.33 -12.41
C GLY A 218 3.34 -14.19 -13.74
N ALA A 219 3.55 -13.11 -14.49
CA ALA A 219 2.99 -13.00 -15.83
C ALA A 219 3.77 -13.93 -16.78
N TYR A 220 3.14 -15.01 -17.23
CA TYR A 220 3.68 -15.95 -18.23
C TYR A 220 4.31 -15.23 -19.44
N PHE A 221 3.79 -14.05 -19.79
CA PHE A 221 4.23 -13.23 -20.92
C PHE A 221 5.23 -12.12 -20.57
N ALA A 222 5.75 -12.04 -19.35
CA ALA A 222 6.63 -10.95 -18.91
C ALA A 222 7.89 -10.79 -19.77
N ALA A 223 8.63 -11.89 -19.97
CA ALA A 223 9.82 -11.90 -20.80
C ALA A 223 9.47 -11.55 -22.26
N LEU A 224 8.38 -12.13 -22.79
CA LEU A 224 7.90 -11.90 -24.15
C LEU A 224 7.47 -10.45 -24.39
N LEU A 225 6.83 -9.81 -23.42
CA LEU A 225 6.43 -8.39 -23.49
C LEU A 225 7.64 -7.46 -23.39
N SER A 226 8.62 -7.80 -22.55
CA SER A 226 9.88 -7.06 -22.46
C SER A 226 10.67 -7.12 -23.77
N GLU A 227 10.78 -8.32 -24.36
CA GLU A 227 11.40 -8.55 -25.65
C GLU A 227 10.64 -7.83 -26.79
N ALA A 228 9.31 -7.93 -26.82
CA ALA A 228 8.48 -7.23 -27.81
C ALA A 228 8.66 -5.70 -27.72
N ARG A 229 8.77 -5.15 -26.51
CA ARG A 229 9.07 -3.73 -26.31
C ARG A 229 10.48 -3.37 -26.79
N ALA A 230 11.49 -4.18 -26.48
CA ALA A 230 12.88 -3.94 -26.91
C ALA A 230 13.01 -3.98 -28.45
N GLN A 231 12.23 -4.83 -29.11
CA GLN A 231 12.13 -4.92 -30.57
C GLN A 231 11.21 -3.85 -31.20
N GLY A 232 10.68 -2.91 -30.42
CA GLY A 232 9.80 -1.85 -30.92
C GLY A 232 8.40 -2.30 -31.34
N ARG A 233 8.00 -3.53 -31.00
CA ARG A 233 6.67 -4.11 -31.33
C ARG A 233 5.53 -3.60 -30.44
N ILE A 234 5.84 -2.83 -29.40
CA ILE A 234 4.86 -2.19 -28.51
C ILE A 234 4.99 -0.67 -28.66
N GLY A 235 3.96 -0.02 -29.21
CA GLY A 235 3.96 1.42 -29.46
C GLY A 235 2.61 1.94 -29.92
N LYS A 236 2.57 3.20 -30.37
CA LYS A 236 1.37 3.76 -31.02
C LYS A 236 1.22 3.14 -32.40
N VAL A 237 0.10 2.46 -32.62
CA VAL A 237 -0.27 1.91 -33.93
C VAL A 237 -1.42 2.73 -34.49
N SER A 238 -1.32 3.16 -35.75
CA SER A 238 -2.41 3.80 -36.47
C SER A 238 -3.20 2.74 -37.26
N ALA A 239 -4.52 2.89 -37.31
CA ALA A 239 -5.35 2.03 -38.13
C ALA A 239 -5.05 2.22 -39.62
N ASP A 240 -4.88 1.12 -40.34
CA ASP A 240 -4.81 1.11 -41.80
C ASP A 240 -6.23 1.23 -42.37
N PRO A 241 -6.58 2.29 -43.13
CA PRO A 241 -7.94 2.49 -43.62
C PRO A 241 -8.39 1.45 -44.67
N LEU A 242 -7.45 0.69 -45.26
CA LEU A 242 -7.74 -0.28 -46.31
C LEU A 242 -7.99 -1.69 -45.76
N LEU A 243 -7.75 -1.92 -44.47
CA LEU A 243 -7.85 -3.24 -43.84
C LEU A 243 -9.03 -3.31 -42.85
N PRO A 244 -9.75 -4.44 -42.78
CA PRO A 244 -10.87 -4.59 -41.87
C PRO A 244 -10.42 -4.56 -40.41
N LEU A 245 -11.20 -3.87 -39.57
CA LEU A 245 -11.05 -3.90 -38.11
C LEU A 245 -11.78 -5.11 -37.54
N ARG A 246 -11.11 -5.87 -36.67
CA ARG A 246 -11.69 -7.00 -35.94
C ARG A 246 -11.68 -6.70 -34.45
N ALA A 247 -12.80 -6.92 -33.77
CA ALA A 247 -12.87 -6.79 -32.33
C ALA A 247 -12.82 -8.17 -31.68
N PHE A 248 -11.88 -8.37 -30.76
CA PHE A 248 -11.88 -9.48 -29.82
C PHE A 248 -12.42 -8.96 -28.51
N ILE A 249 -13.26 -9.73 -27.83
CA ILE A 249 -13.98 -9.27 -26.65
C ILE A 249 -13.89 -10.33 -25.56
N ASP A 250 -13.43 -9.90 -24.39
CA ASP A 250 -13.58 -10.61 -23.13
C ASP A 250 -14.71 -9.93 -22.34
N ILE A 251 -15.79 -10.66 -22.14
CA ILE A 251 -17.09 -10.10 -21.76
C ILE A 251 -17.15 -9.85 -20.23
N GLY A 252 -16.30 -10.53 -19.44
CA GLY A 252 -16.39 -10.54 -17.98
C GLY A 252 -17.69 -11.17 -17.46
N GLY A 253 -17.75 -11.41 -16.15
CA GLY A 253 -18.91 -11.94 -15.44
C GLY A 253 -19.99 -10.90 -15.13
N ALA A 254 -21.14 -11.34 -14.61
CA ALA A 254 -22.24 -10.48 -14.19
C ALA A 254 -22.32 -10.37 -12.66
N GLY A 255 -22.47 -9.15 -12.12
CA GLY A 255 -22.72 -8.91 -10.69
C GLY A 255 -21.85 -7.83 -10.05
N ALA A 256 -22.06 -7.55 -8.76
CA ALA A 256 -21.31 -6.53 -8.01
C ALA A 256 -19.82 -6.87 -7.82
N ALA A 257 -19.44 -8.13 -8.03
CA ALA A 257 -18.06 -8.64 -7.98
C ALA A 257 -17.52 -9.03 -9.37
N ALA A 258 -18.14 -8.54 -10.46
CA ALA A 258 -17.70 -8.84 -11.82
C ALA A 258 -16.30 -8.28 -12.14
N ASP A 259 -15.56 -9.05 -12.91
CA ASP A 259 -14.31 -8.68 -13.55
C ASP A 259 -14.51 -7.76 -14.77
N ALA A 260 -13.40 -7.31 -15.36
CA ALA A 260 -13.43 -6.22 -16.33
C ALA A 260 -13.79 -6.72 -17.74
N PHE A 261 -14.82 -6.13 -18.34
CA PHE A 261 -15.04 -6.21 -19.79
C PHE A 261 -13.86 -5.58 -20.54
N THR A 262 -13.25 -6.33 -21.45
CA THR A 262 -12.08 -5.90 -22.22
C THR A 262 -12.31 -6.14 -23.70
N MET A 263 -11.96 -5.16 -24.54
CA MET A 263 -12.03 -5.29 -26.00
C MET A 263 -10.69 -4.88 -26.63
N TRP A 264 -10.30 -5.60 -27.67
CA TRP A 264 -9.04 -5.43 -28.39
C TRP A 264 -9.39 -5.28 -29.87
N ILE A 265 -8.93 -4.21 -30.51
CA ILE A 265 -9.15 -3.98 -31.94
C ILE A 265 -7.91 -4.45 -32.70
N VAL A 266 -8.08 -5.31 -33.69
CA VAL A 266 -6.97 -5.99 -34.39
C VAL A 266 -7.13 -5.85 -35.90
N GLN A 267 -6.03 -5.51 -36.57
CA GLN A 267 -5.87 -5.59 -38.02
C GLN A 267 -4.82 -6.63 -38.38
N TRP A 268 -5.11 -7.40 -39.43
CA TRP A 268 -4.19 -8.41 -39.96
C TRP A 268 -3.49 -7.79 -41.17
N VAL A 269 -2.20 -7.50 -41.05
CA VAL A 269 -1.38 -6.88 -42.10
C VAL A 269 -0.41 -7.94 -42.63
N GLY A 270 -0.82 -8.66 -43.66
CA GLY A 270 -0.07 -9.84 -44.14
C GLY A 270 0.03 -10.91 -43.05
N SER A 271 1.25 -11.27 -42.65
CA SER A 271 1.52 -12.21 -41.56
C SER A 271 1.59 -11.56 -40.17
N GLU A 272 1.42 -10.25 -40.07
CA GLU A 272 1.52 -9.52 -38.82
C GLU A 272 0.14 -9.17 -38.24
N LEU A 273 0.05 -9.22 -36.91
CA LEU A 273 -1.12 -8.77 -36.15
C LEU A 273 -0.81 -7.41 -35.52
N ARG A 274 -1.58 -6.38 -35.87
CA ARG A 274 -1.54 -5.08 -35.21
C ARG A 274 -2.76 -4.95 -34.31
N ALA A 275 -2.54 -4.97 -33.01
CA ALA A 275 -3.58 -4.88 -32.00
C ALA A 275 -3.50 -3.54 -31.25
N ASP A 276 -4.63 -2.83 -31.20
CA ASP A 276 -4.84 -1.67 -30.35
C ASP A 276 -5.63 -2.09 -29.09
N PHE A 277 -5.03 -1.79 -27.94
CA PHE A 277 -5.51 -2.20 -26.63
C PHE A 277 -6.29 -1.03 -26.02
N LEU A 278 -7.57 -0.91 -26.40
CA LEU A 278 -8.47 0.06 -25.78
C LEU A 278 -9.01 -0.50 -24.46
N HIS A 279 -8.39 -0.10 -23.34
CA HIS A 279 -8.91 -0.44 -22.01
C HIS A 279 -10.15 0.43 -21.68
N LEU A 280 -11.35 -0.09 -21.93
CA LEU A 280 -12.62 0.57 -21.62
C LEU A 280 -13.02 0.37 -20.15
N ARG A 281 -12.37 1.07 -19.21
CA ARG A 281 -12.62 0.91 -17.76
C ARG A 281 -13.93 1.53 -17.24
N ARG A 282 -14.88 1.94 -18.10
CA ARG A 282 -16.14 2.58 -17.67
C ARG A 282 -17.31 2.25 -18.58
N TRP A 283 -17.67 0.97 -18.69
CA TRP A 283 -18.92 0.58 -19.37
C TRP A 283 -20.18 0.71 -18.50
N ARG A 284 -20.05 1.10 -17.21
CA ARG A 284 -21.20 1.23 -16.30
C ARG A 284 -21.98 2.53 -16.47
N LYS A 285 -21.31 3.67 -16.69
CA LYS A 285 -22.01 4.97 -16.84
C LYS A 285 -22.87 5.05 -18.10
N SER A 286 -22.41 4.45 -19.20
CA SER A 286 -23.10 4.50 -20.49
C SER A 286 -24.31 3.56 -20.53
N VAL A 287 -24.21 2.37 -19.91
CA VAL A 287 -25.34 1.43 -19.82
C VAL A 287 -26.38 1.85 -18.78
N GLU A 288 -25.97 2.39 -17.63
CA GLU A 288 -26.92 2.98 -16.67
C GLU A 288 -27.62 4.24 -17.25
N GLN A 289 -26.93 5.04 -18.08
CA GLN A 289 -27.58 6.12 -18.83
C GLN A 289 -28.57 5.58 -19.86
N ALA A 290 -28.17 4.59 -20.67
CA ALA A 290 -29.04 4.00 -21.67
C ALA A 290 -30.29 3.36 -21.05
N GLN A 291 -30.13 2.57 -19.98
CA GLN A 291 -31.26 1.96 -19.25
C GLN A 291 -32.18 3.02 -18.61
N ASN A 292 -31.64 4.10 -18.04
CA ASN A 292 -32.45 5.19 -17.50
C ASN A 292 -33.26 5.92 -18.58
N TYR A 293 -32.70 6.10 -19.79
CA TYR A 293 -33.43 6.70 -20.90
C TYR A 293 -34.54 5.80 -21.43
N THR A 294 -34.26 4.51 -21.63
CA THR A 294 -35.28 3.55 -22.09
C THR A 294 -36.40 3.38 -21.06
N PHE A 295 -36.06 3.31 -19.77
CA PHE A 295 -37.05 3.16 -18.70
C PHE A 295 -37.91 4.43 -18.54
N LYS A 296 -37.31 5.63 -18.65
CA LYS A 296 -38.08 6.89 -18.67
C LYS A 296 -39.02 6.97 -19.87
N ALA A 297 -38.56 6.59 -21.06
CA ALA A 297 -39.40 6.61 -22.27
C ALA A 297 -40.61 5.66 -22.14
N VAL A 298 -40.40 4.44 -21.61
CA VAL A 298 -41.49 3.48 -21.39
C VAL A 298 -42.50 4.00 -20.37
N ILE A 299 -42.04 4.56 -19.24
CA ILE A 299 -42.94 5.15 -18.22
C ILE A 299 -43.73 6.32 -18.81
N THR A 300 -43.10 7.22 -19.58
CA THR A 300 -43.80 8.34 -20.20
C THR A 300 -44.88 7.84 -21.17
N VAL A 301 -44.59 6.88 -22.04
CA VAL A 301 -45.58 6.33 -22.98
C VAL A 301 -46.75 5.68 -22.25
N VAL A 302 -46.48 4.89 -21.19
CA VAL A 302 -47.53 4.24 -20.39
C VAL A 302 -48.38 5.28 -19.67
N ALA A 303 -47.75 6.26 -19.00
CA ALA A 303 -48.46 7.30 -18.26
C ALA A 303 -49.30 8.21 -19.19
N THR A 304 -48.78 8.60 -20.35
CA THR A 304 -49.52 9.39 -21.33
C THR A 304 -50.68 8.59 -21.95
N GLY A 305 -50.46 7.30 -22.24
CA GLY A 305 -51.53 6.41 -22.71
C GLY A 305 -52.64 6.20 -21.69
N LEU A 306 -52.31 6.00 -20.42
CA LEU A 306 -53.27 5.82 -19.33
C LEU A 306 -54.05 7.11 -19.06
N MET A 307 -53.36 8.27 -19.01
CA MET A 307 -54.00 9.58 -18.87
C MET A 307 -54.93 9.89 -20.04
N GLY A 308 -54.53 9.55 -21.27
CA GLY A 308 -55.36 9.70 -22.47
C GLY A 308 -56.62 8.83 -22.41
N ALA A 309 -56.50 7.57 -21.98
CA ALA A 309 -57.62 6.65 -21.83
C ALA A 309 -58.59 7.08 -20.72
N ILE A 310 -58.07 7.54 -19.57
CA ILE A 310 -58.88 8.08 -18.47
C ILE A 310 -59.59 9.35 -18.93
N TRP A 311 -58.90 10.26 -19.62
CA TRP A 311 -59.49 11.48 -20.16
C TRP A 311 -60.62 11.15 -21.15
N LEU A 312 -60.41 10.19 -22.06
CA LEU A 312 -61.44 9.74 -23.00
C LEU A 312 -62.65 9.17 -22.25
N GLY A 313 -62.42 8.33 -21.24
CA GLY A 313 -63.47 7.76 -20.41
C GLY A 313 -64.27 8.81 -19.64
N VAL A 314 -63.60 9.80 -19.04
CA VAL A 314 -64.24 10.93 -18.35
C VAL A 314 -65.04 11.79 -19.33
N LYS A 315 -64.52 12.05 -20.54
CA LYS A 315 -65.21 12.83 -21.57
C LYS A 315 -66.46 12.13 -22.10
N VAL A 316 -66.44 10.80 -22.22
CA VAL A 316 -67.60 9.98 -22.59
C VAL A 316 -68.63 9.91 -21.46
N ALA A 317 -68.20 9.90 -20.20
CA ALA A 317 -69.08 9.89 -19.03
C ALA A 317 -69.75 11.24 -18.76
N LEU A 318 -69.07 12.36 -19.04
CA LEU A 318 -69.61 13.73 -18.89
C LEU A 318 -70.35 14.24 -20.13
N GLY A 319 -70.34 13.48 -21.23
CA GLY A 319 -71.03 13.81 -22.49
C GLY A 319 -72.41 13.16 -22.65
N LYS A 320 -72.99 12.64 -21.57
CA LYS A 320 -74.37 12.14 -21.49
C LYS A 320 -75.14 12.90 -20.43
#